data_AF-A0A954HW78-F1
#
_entry.id   AF-A0A954HW78-F1
#
_cell.length_a   1.000
_cell.length_b   1.000
_cell.length_c   1.000
_cell.angle_alpha   90.00
_cell.angle_beta   90.00
_cell.angle_gamma   90.00
#
_symmetry.space_group_name_H-M   'P 1'
#
loop_
_entity.id
_entity.type
_entity.pdbx_description
1 polymer ?
#
loop_
_entity_poly.entity_id
_entity_poly.type
_entity_poly.pdbx_seq_one_letter_code
_entity_poly.pdbx_strand_id
1 'polypeptide(L)'
;MSVARVIETFVGRWDIEVTFEEMREHIGFETTRGRSRNTVLRAEPCLFLLYTLIVYWHAHLPQQVRSTIRIFWHGKQSLTFSDAMANVRRNAWDEFLFPSPLRPPHIEKLTPKIRNTILNALALTT
;
A
#
# COMPACT_ATOMS: atom_id res chain seq x y z
N MET A 1 3.82 -35.38 9.85
CA MET A 1 2.96 -34.36 9.21
C MET A 1 1.74 -35.07 8.61
N SER A 2 0.53 -34.55 8.81
CA SER A 2 -0.67 -35.09 8.16
C SER A 2 -0.70 -34.72 6.67
N VAL A 3 -1.42 -35.49 5.85
CA VAL A 3 -1.60 -35.20 4.42
C VAL A 3 -2.21 -33.81 4.21
N ALA A 4 -3.21 -33.44 5.01
CA ALA A 4 -3.82 -32.10 4.98
C ALA A 4 -2.78 -30.99 5.20
N ARG A 5 -1.85 -31.18 6.15
CA ARG A 5 -0.83 -30.16 6.43
C ARG A 5 0.17 -29.98 5.29
N VAL A 6 0.49 -31.06 4.56
CA VAL A 6 1.34 -30.99 3.37
C VAL A 6 0.67 -30.17 2.28
N ILE A 7 -0.63 -30.42 2.04
CA ILE A 7 -1.42 -29.68 1.03
C ILE A 7 -1.52 -28.20 1.41
N GLU A 8 -1.87 -27.86 2.65
CA GLU A 8 -1.94 -26.47 3.11
C GLU A 8 -0.61 -25.73 2.92
N THR A 9 0.51 -26.37 3.27
CA THR A 9 1.85 -25.78 3.14
C THR A 9 2.21 -25.54 1.66
N PHE A 10 1.83 -26.48 0.78
CA PHE A 10 2.06 -26.33 -0.66
C PHE A 10 1.23 -25.19 -1.26
N VAL A 11 -0.05 -25.06 -0.85
CA VAL A 11 -0.94 -23.99 -1.31
C VAL A 11 -0.44 -22.60 -0.88
N GLY A 12 0.08 -22.47 0.35
CA GLY A 12 0.64 -21.20 0.84
C GLY A 12 1.83 -20.66 0.04
N ARG A 13 2.44 -21.48 -0.84
CA ARG A 13 3.46 -21.00 -1.78
C ARG A 13 2.90 -19.95 -2.75
N TRP A 14 1.63 -20.04 -3.12
CA TRP A 14 1.02 -19.13 -4.11
C TRP A 14 1.07 -17.66 -3.67
N ASP A 15 1.06 -17.40 -2.36
CA ASP A 15 1.14 -16.04 -1.82
C ASP A 15 2.42 -15.31 -2.23
N ILE A 16 3.51 -16.03 -2.50
CA ILE A 16 4.76 -15.41 -3.00
C ILE A 16 4.56 -14.90 -4.43
N GLU A 17 3.85 -15.63 -5.28
CA GLU A 17 3.60 -15.26 -6.68
C GLU A 17 2.71 -14.01 -6.72
N VAL A 18 1.68 -13.96 -5.87
CA VAL A 18 0.82 -12.77 -5.68
C VAL A 18 1.64 -11.57 -5.21
N THR A 19 2.58 -11.78 -4.28
CA THR A 19 3.46 -10.70 -3.81
C THR A 19 4.32 -10.14 -4.95
N PHE A 20 4.94 -11.00 -5.77
CA PHE A 20 5.74 -10.56 -6.92
C PHE A 20 4.90 -9.83 -7.99
N GLU A 21 3.65 -10.26 -8.21
CA GLU A 21 2.72 -9.59 -9.11
C GLU A 21 2.38 -8.18 -8.60
N GLU A 22 1.93 -8.06 -7.35
CA GLU A 22 1.57 -6.78 -6.74
C GLU A 22 2.77 -5.82 -6.68
N MET A 23 3.98 -6.33 -6.43
CA MET A 23 5.20 -5.51 -6.41
C MET A 23 5.57 -4.95 -7.79
N ARG A 24 5.39 -5.73 -8.86
CA ARG A 24 5.64 -5.24 -10.23
C ARG A 24 4.62 -4.18 -10.62
N GLU A 25 3.34 -4.42 -10.31
CA GLU A 25 2.25 -3.51 -10.66
C GLU A 25 2.29 -2.20 -9.86
N HIS A 26 2.52 -2.26 -8.55
CA HIS A 26 2.28 -1.12 -7.65
C HIS A 26 3.53 -0.42 -7.13
N ILE A 27 4.68 -1.11 -7.10
CA ILE A 27 5.93 -0.61 -6.49
C ILE A 27 7.03 -0.43 -7.55
N GLY A 28 6.80 -0.86 -8.80
CA GLY A 28 7.79 -0.77 -9.86
C GLY A 28 8.95 -1.76 -9.70
N PHE A 29 8.68 -2.92 -9.11
CA PHE A 29 9.62 -4.03 -9.15
C PHE A 29 9.91 -4.40 -10.62
N GLU A 30 11.17 -4.74 -10.94
CA GLU A 30 11.66 -4.98 -12.31
C GLU A 30 11.60 -3.79 -13.31
N THR A 31 11.00 -2.65 -12.95
CA THR A 31 10.97 -1.44 -13.81
C THR A 31 12.05 -0.42 -13.44
N THR A 32 12.92 -0.74 -12.48
CA THR A 32 14.01 0.14 -12.05
C THR A 32 15.02 0.38 -13.18
N ARG A 33 15.50 1.62 -13.33
CA ARG A 33 16.47 2.00 -14.39
C ARG A 33 17.93 1.61 -14.06
N GLY A 34 18.14 0.84 -12.99
CA GLY A 34 19.47 0.42 -12.55
C GLY A 34 20.03 -0.67 -13.46
N ARG A 35 21.00 -0.33 -14.31
CA ARG A 35 21.63 -1.30 -15.24
C ARG A 35 22.82 -2.06 -14.64
N SER A 36 23.25 -1.72 -13.43
CA SER A 36 24.37 -2.39 -12.76
C SER A 36 23.86 -3.44 -11.78
N ARG A 37 24.55 -4.60 -11.71
CA ARG A 37 24.23 -5.67 -10.75
C ARG A 37 24.15 -5.15 -9.31
N ASN A 38 25.08 -4.28 -8.93
CA ASN A 38 25.11 -3.71 -7.57
C ASN A 38 23.92 -2.79 -7.28
N THR A 39 23.39 -2.10 -8.28
CA THR A 39 22.18 -1.27 -8.11
C THR A 39 20.97 -2.15 -7.86
N VAL A 40 20.79 -3.20 -8.67
CA VAL A 40 19.68 -4.15 -8.54
C VAL A 40 19.69 -4.83 -7.17
N LEU A 41 20.85 -5.36 -6.76
CA LEU A 41 21.03 -6.03 -5.46
C LEU A 41 20.78 -5.13 -4.24
N ARG A 42 20.76 -3.81 -4.42
CA ARG A 42 20.44 -2.85 -3.35
C ARG A 42 19.00 -2.36 -3.42
N ALA A 43 18.49 -2.12 -4.63
CA ALA A 43 17.16 -1.57 -4.83
C ALA A 43 16.06 -2.59 -4.53
N GLU A 44 16.19 -3.83 -5.03
CA GLU A 44 15.17 -4.85 -4.87
C GLU A 44 14.86 -5.16 -3.39
N PRO A 45 15.85 -5.39 -2.50
CA PRO A 45 15.56 -5.59 -1.08
C PRO A 45 14.83 -4.39 -0.42
N CYS A 46 15.15 -3.17 -0.85
CA CYS A 46 14.46 -1.97 -0.35
C CYS A 46 12.99 -1.91 -0.81
N LEU A 47 12.67 -2.39 -2.02
CA LEU A 47 11.29 -2.48 -2.49
C LEU A 47 10.51 -3.55 -1.71
N PHE A 48 11.12 -4.70 -1.39
CA PHE A 48 10.51 -5.69 -0.50
C PHE A 48 10.27 -5.13 0.90
N LEU A 49 11.24 -4.39 1.45
CA LEU A 49 11.06 -3.73 2.74
C LEU A 49 9.91 -2.72 2.70
N LEU A 50 9.81 -1.92 1.62
CA LEU A 50 8.72 -0.98 1.43
C LEU A 50 7.35 -1.70 1.37
N TYR A 51 7.25 -2.81 0.64
CA TYR A 51 6.05 -3.66 0.61
C TYR A 51 5.64 -4.07 2.03
N THR A 52 6.59 -4.62 2.82
CA THR A 52 6.35 -5.03 4.21
C THR A 52 5.91 -3.85 5.08
N LEU A 53 6.54 -2.67 4.94
CA LEU A 53 6.18 -1.48 5.69
C LEU A 53 4.77 -0.99 5.38
N ILE A 54 4.35 -1.02 4.10
CA ILE A 54 2.98 -0.65 3.70
C ILE A 54 1.97 -1.59 4.36
N VAL A 55 2.19 -2.91 4.30
CA VAL A 55 1.31 -3.89 4.95
C VAL A 55 1.28 -3.69 6.47
N TYR A 56 2.44 -3.46 7.08
CA TYR A 56 2.57 -3.22 8.52
C TYR A 56 1.81 -1.96 8.95
N TRP A 57 2.03 -0.82 8.28
CA TRP A 57 1.33 0.43 8.59
C TRP A 57 -0.16 0.28 8.38
N HIS A 58 -0.57 -0.36 7.28
CA HIS A 58 -1.99 -0.62 7.04
C HIS A 58 -2.61 -1.41 8.19
N ALA A 59 -1.96 -2.46 8.70
CA ALA A 59 -2.45 -3.24 9.82
C ALA A 59 -2.60 -2.42 11.13
N HIS A 60 -1.77 -1.39 11.30
CA HIS A 60 -1.79 -0.50 12.48
C HIS A 60 -2.70 0.72 12.33
N LEU A 61 -3.29 0.96 11.15
CA LEU A 61 -4.25 2.05 10.96
C LEU A 61 -5.54 1.80 11.78
N PRO A 62 -6.21 2.86 12.27
CA PRO A 62 -7.55 2.74 12.84
C PRO A 62 -8.51 2.07 11.85
N GLN A 63 -9.44 1.25 12.34
CA GLN A 63 -10.36 0.49 11.48
C GLN A 63 -11.15 1.38 10.51
N GLN A 64 -11.53 2.58 10.96
CA GLN A 64 -12.26 3.57 10.16
C GLN A 64 -11.42 4.06 8.97
N VAL A 65 -10.09 4.15 9.14
CA VAL A 65 -9.17 4.59 8.08
C VAL A 65 -8.85 3.44 7.13
N ARG A 66 -8.66 2.21 7.66
CA ARG A 66 -8.37 1.00 6.86
C ARG A 66 -9.41 0.67 5.79
N SER A 67 -10.66 1.11 5.97
CA SER A 67 -11.75 0.87 5.03
C SER A 67 -12.18 2.11 4.24
N THR A 68 -11.40 3.19 4.27
CA THR A 68 -11.79 4.45 3.63
C THR A 68 -11.71 4.35 2.11
N ILE A 69 -10.63 3.80 1.58
CA ILE A 69 -10.49 3.48 0.16
C ILE A 69 -10.59 1.97 0.00
N ARG A 70 -11.47 1.55 -0.91
CA ARG A 70 -11.57 0.15 -1.33
C ARG A 70 -11.73 0.10 -2.83
N ILE A 71 -10.74 -0.47 -3.51
CA ILE A 71 -10.79 -0.72 -4.94
C ILE A 71 -11.75 -1.90 -5.13
N PHE A 72 -12.82 -1.68 -5.88
CA PHE A 72 -13.88 -2.66 -6.04
C PHE A 72 -13.93 -3.18 -7.47
N TRP A 73 -14.07 -4.50 -7.61
CA TRP A 73 -14.51 -5.16 -8.83
C TRP A 73 -15.45 -6.30 -8.47
N HIS A 74 -16.26 -6.72 -9.44
CA HIS A 74 -17.27 -7.75 -9.22
C HIS A 74 -16.60 -9.06 -8.75
N GLY A 75 -17.05 -9.59 -7.61
CA GLY A 75 -16.51 -10.82 -7.01
C GLY A 75 -15.35 -10.63 -6.03
N LYS A 76 -14.84 -9.41 -5.81
CA LYS A 76 -13.79 -9.16 -4.82
C LYS A 76 -14.33 -9.34 -3.39
N GLN A 77 -13.80 -10.32 -2.66
CA GLN A 77 -14.18 -10.60 -1.26
C GLN A 77 -13.06 -10.28 -0.26
N SER A 78 -11.80 -10.33 -0.69
CA SER A 78 -10.63 -10.09 0.15
C SER A 78 -10.13 -8.64 0.08
N LEU A 79 -9.36 -8.26 1.10
CA LEU A 79 -8.55 -7.04 1.10
C LEU A 79 -7.28 -7.31 0.26
N THR A 80 -6.96 -6.40 -0.66
CA THR A 80 -5.75 -6.54 -1.50
C THR A 80 -4.66 -5.57 -1.08
N PHE A 81 -3.43 -5.80 -1.55
CA PHE A 81 -2.30 -4.91 -1.28
C PHE A 81 -2.55 -3.51 -1.87
N SER A 82 -3.19 -3.41 -3.04
CA SER A 82 -3.66 -2.14 -3.59
C SER A 82 -4.61 -1.34 -2.67
N ASP A 83 -5.52 -2.00 -1.95
CA ASP A 83 -6.34 -1.33 -0.92
C ASP A 83 -5.47 -0.82 0.23
N ALA A 84 -4.54 -1.67 0.71
CA ALA A 84 -3.65 -1.32 1.80
C ALA A 84 -2.78 -0.11 1.44
N MET A 85 -2.18 -0.12 0.26
CA MET A 85 -1.36 0.96 -0.27
C MET A 85 -2.14 2.26 -0.41
N ALA A 86 -3.36 2.22 -0.95
CA ALA A 86 -4.19 3.41 -1.09
C ALA A 86 -4.55 4.03 0.28
N ASN A 87 -4.93 3.22 1.27
CA ASN A 87 -5.25 3.73 2.60
C ASN A 87 -4.03 4.30 3.33
N VAL A 88 -2.86 3.65 3.21
CA VAL A 88 -1.60 4.16 3.77
C VAL A 88 -1.20 5.48 3.10
N ARG A 89 -1.26 5.58 1.76
CA ARG A 89 -1.00 6.83 1.04
C ARG A 89 -1.95 7.94 1.46
N ARG A 90 -3.25 7.64 1.55
CA ARG A 90 -4.26 8.61 2.00
C ARG A 90 -3.95 9.16 3.38
N ASN A 91 -3.58 8.29 4.32
CA ASN A 91 -3.24 8.69 5.68
C ASN A 91 -1.95 9.52 5.73
N ALA A 92 -0.91 9.12 4.99
CA ALA A 92 0.34 9.88 4.89
C ALA A 92 0.13 11.27 4.28
N TRP A 93 -0.67 11.39 3.22
CA TRP A 93 -1.02 12.68 2.62
C TRP A 93 -1.84 13.56 3.55
N ASP A 94 -2.72 12.96 4.35
CA ASP A 94 -3.52 13.70 5.31
C ASP A 94 -2.65 14.32 6.41
N GLU A 95 -1.70 13.55 6.94
CA GLU A 95 -0.73 14.02 7.92
C GLU A 95 0.23 15.07 7.34
N PHE A 96 0.66 14.89 6.09
CA PHE A 96 1.60 15.79 5.42
C PHE A 96 0.97 17.13 5.03
N LEU A 97 -0.23 17.12 4.43
CA LEU A 97 -0.90 18.33 3.91
C LEU A 97 -1.70 19.06 4.98
N PHE A 98 -2.24 18.35 5.98
CA PHE A 98 -3.09 18.91 7.01
C PHE A 98 -2.59 18.56 8.43
N PRO A 99 -1.37 18.98 8.79
CA PRO A 99 -0.84 18.73 10.12
C PRO A 99 -1.72 19.35 11.20
N SER A 100 -1.79 18.67 12.35
CA SER A 100 -2.56 19.03 13.55
C SER A 100 -2.40 20.52 13.96
N PRO A 101 -3.43 21.16 14.55
CA PRO A 101 -3.50 22.61 14.85
C PRO A 101 -2.39 23.22 15.72
N LEU A 102 -1.42 22.43 16.22
CA LEU A 102 -0.21 22.93 16.87
C LEU A 102 0.77 23.61 15.88
N ARG A 103 0.52 23.50 14.57
CA ARG A 103 1.21 24.23 13.51
C ARG A 103 0.20 25.15 12.82
N PRO A 104 0.48 26.46 12.66
CA PRO A 104 -0.44 27.33 11.92
C PRO A 104 -0.64 26.75 10.52
N PRO A 105 -1.89 26.55 10.07
CA PRO A 105 -2.16 25.91 8.80
C PRO A 105 -1.58 26.77 7.67
N HIS A 106 -0.74 26.18 6.82
CA HIS A 106 -0.22 26.87 5.64
C HIS A 106 -1.28 26.99 4.52
N ILE A 107 -2.42 26.30 4.68
CA ILE A 107 -3.53 26.25 3.74
C ILE A 107 -4.78 26.71 4.51
N GLU A 108 -5.38 27.83 4.10
CA GLU A 108 -6.67 28.30 4.63
C GLU A 108 -7.69 27.15 4.62
N LYS A 109 -8.48 27.06 5.71
CA LYS A 109 -9.40 25.96 6.02
C LYS A 109 -10.19 25.48 4.80
N LEU A 110 -9.73 24.39 4.18
CA LEU A 110 -10.43 23.73 3.08
C LEU A 110 -11.70 23.05 3.60
N THR A 111 -12.79 23.13 2.82
CA THR A 111 -14.02 22.37 3.12
C THR A 111 -13.69 20.87 3.16
N PRO A 112 -14.27 20.09 4.11
CA PRO A 112 -14.00 18.65 4.24
C PRO A 112 -14.17 17.86 2.94
N LYS A 113 -15.12 18.28 2.09
CA LYS A 113 -15.36 17.67 0.77
C LYS A 113 -14.14 17.80 -0.15
N ILE A 114 -13.60 19.01 -0.30
CA ILE A 114 -12.44 19.27 -1.17
C ILE A 114 -11.21 18.56 -0.63
N ARG A 115 -11.00 18.61 0.69
CA ARG A 115 -9.92 17.86 1.37
C ARG A 115 -10.00 16.37 1.04
N ASN A 116 -11.17 15.75 1.23
CA ASN A 116 -11.35 14.32 0.95
C ASN A 116 -11.17 13.99 -0.54
N THR A 117 -11.63 14.85 -1.46
CA THR A 117 -11.42 14.65 -2.90
C THR A 117 -9.94 14.68 -3.25
N ILE A 118 -9.18 15.64 -2.73
CA ILE A 118 -7.73 15.75 -2.97
C ILE A 118 -7.01 14.52 -2.38
N LEU A 119 -7.31 14.16 -1.13
CA LEU A 119 -6.69 13.01 -0.47
C LEU A 119 -6.98 11.70 -1.21
N ASN A 120 -8.22 11.50 -1.67
CA ASN A 120 -8.57 10.31 -2.44
C ASN A 120 -7.89 10.28 -3.81
N ALA A 121 -7.79 11.43 -4.48
CA ALA A 121 -7.07 11.52 -5.76
C ALA A 121 -5.59 11.18 -5.58
N LEU A 122 -4.91 11.78 -4.58
CA LEU A 122 -3.49 11.53 -4.28
C LEU A 122 -3.21 10.11 -3.76
N ALA A 123 -4.20 9.47 -3.13
CA ALA A 123 -4.06 8.09 -2.69
C ALA A 123 -4.13 7.08 -3.85
N LEU A 124 -4.91 7.40 -4.88
CA LEU A 124 -5.17 6.52 -6.03
C LEU A 124 -4.26 6.77 -7.24
N THR A 125 -3.37 7.76 -7.19
CA THR A 125 -2.37 7.97 -8.26
C THR A 125 -1.43 6.78 -8.35
N THR A 126 -1.33 6.18 -9.54
CA THR A 126 -0.36 5.14 -9.90
C THR A 126 0.95 5.75 -10.38
#